data_AF-B0D757-F1
#
_entry.id   AF-B0D757-F1
#
_cell.length_a   1.000
_cell.length_b   1.000
_cell.length_c   1.000
_cell.angle_alpha   90.00
_cell.angle_beta   90.00
_cell.angle_gamma   90.00
#
_symmetry.space_group_name_H-M   'P 1'
#
loop_
_entity.id
_entity.type
_entity.pdbx_description
1 polymer ?
#
loop_
_entity_poly.entity_id
_entity_poly.type
_entity_poly.pdbx_seq_one_letter_code
_entity_poly.pdbx_strand_id
1 'polypeptide(L)'
;MVRGTGKFKQKRGGGRSFSKNMTLDENGTAVGERTRTGRRGAQEEEGDSSEESEEGEEESEEESEEEEEEEEEEGNPAQQELSRTERRELKKKQAAEKQKIAEEDPDFINPNHVEKKLNISDLSAPRELSRREREQKEKQDAKDRYWKLHVQGKTDEAKADLSRLAKVRAEREAAQAKRKAETEAKAKEIEAKKQAQLGKRGA
;
A
#
# COMPACT_ATOMS: atom_id res chain seq x y z
N MET A 1 2.87 25.93 35.54
CA MET A 1 2.49 26.87 34.47
C MET A 1 2.85 26.26 33.11
N VAL A 2 1.87 25.79 32.34
CA VAL A 2 2.10 25.36 30.94
C VAL A 2 2.06 26.63 30.08
N ARG A 3 3.19 26.94 29.45
CA ARG A 3 3.38 28.13 28.60
C ARG A 3 2.46 28.02 27.38
N GLY A 4 1.78 29.13 27.06
CA GLY A 4 0.68 29.18 26.10
C GLY A 4 1.10 28.68 24.72
N THR A 5 0.26 27.83 24.12
CA THR A 5 0.34 27.50 22.71
C THR A 5 0.17 28.79 21.92
N GLY A 6 1.17 29.16 21.11
CA GLY A 6 1.16 30.39 20.30
C GLY A 6 -0.08 30.51 19.39
N LYS A 7 -0.26 31.69 18.77
CA LYS A 7 -1.40 32.12 17.93
C LYS A 7 -1.69 31.27 16.67
N PHE A 8 -1.20 30.04 16.59
CA PHE A 8 -1.46 29.13 15.48
C PHE A 8 -2.73 28.31 15.74
N LYS A 9 -3.76 28.54 14.93
CA LYS A 9 -4.97 27.71 14.92
C LYS A 9 -4.59 26.33 14.37
N GLN A 10 -4.60 25.28 15.21
CA GLN A 10 -4.48 23.91 14.73
C GLN A 10 -5.62 23.61 13.75
N LYS A 11 -5.31 23.57 12.45
CA LYS A 11 -6.25 23.15 11.42
C LYS A 11 -6.40 21.63 11.51
N ARG A 12 -7.48 21.17 12.14
CA ARG A 12 -7.89 19.77 12.02
C ARG A 12 -8.36 19.58 10.59
N GLY A 13 -7.60 18.82 9.79
CA GLY A 13 -7.90 18.59 8.38
C GLY A 13 -9.36 18.18 8.18
N GLY A 14 -10.03 18.84 7.23
CA GLY A 14 -11.41 18.53 6.87
C GLY A 14 -11.55 17.06 6.43
N GLY A 15 -12.66 16.43 6.79
CA GLY A 15 -12.89 15.01 6.51
C GLY A 15 -12.75 14.67 5.02
N ARG A 16 -12.14 13.53 4.72
CA ARG A 16 -11.96 13.04 3.34
C ARG A 16 -13.31 12.66 2.74
N SER A 17 -13.70 13.35 1.68
CA SER A 17 -14.91 13.05 0.90
C SER A 17 -14.63 11.91 -0.08
N PHE A 18 -15.04 10.69 0.26
CA PHE A 18 -15.03 9.59 -0.72
C PHE A 18 -16.35 9.57 -1.49
N SER A 19 -16.29 9.42 -2.81
CA SER A 19 -17.46 9.14 -3.64
C SER A 19 -18.01 7.76 -3.27
N LYS A 20 -19.27 7.72 -2.82
CA LYS A 20 -19.85 6.53 -2.17
C LYS A 20 -20.44 5.51 -3.16
N ASN A 21 -20.57 5.86 -4.44
CA ASN A 21 -21.19 5.02 -5.47
C ASN A 21 -20.33 5.06 -6.75
N MET A 22 -19.32 4.20 -6.82
CA MET A 22 -18.48 4.00 -8.01
C MET A 22 -18.74 2.61 -8.59
N THR A 23 -19.03 2.52 -9.87
CA THR A 23 -19.10 1.27 -10.64
C THR A 23 -17.93 1.18 -11.59
N LEU A 24 -17.53 -0.04 -11.94
CA LEU A 24 -16.48 -0.28 -12.93
C LEU A 24 -17.11 -0.33 -14.32
N ASP A 25 -16.56 0.47 -15.24
CA ASP A 25 -16.89 0.39 -16.66
C ASP A 25 -16.29 -0.87 -17.31
N GLU A 26 -16.68 -1.15 -18.55
CA GLU A 26 -16.16 -2.27 -19.36
C GLU A 26 -14.63 -2.24 -19.52
N ASN A 27 -14.02 -1.05 -19.40
CA ASN A 27 -12.57 -0.84 -19.41
C ASN A 27 -11.92 -0.93 -18.01
N GLY A 28 -12.66 -1.37 -16.98
CA GLY A 28 -12.18 -1.50 -15.61
C GLY A 28 -11.90 -0.17 -14.90
N THR A 29 -12.42 0.94 -15.43
CA THR A 29 -12.27 2.28 -14.83
C THR A 29 -13.42 2.57 -13.88
N ALA A 30 -13.14 3.06 -12.68
CA ALA A 30 -14.17 3.39 -11.70
C ALA A 30 -14.83 4.74 -12.07
N VAL A 31 -16.11 4.72 -12.40
CA VAL A 31 -16.93 5.91 -12.67
C VAL A 31 -18.10 6.00 -11.69
N GLY A 32 -18.49 7.24 -11.36
CA GLY A 32 -19.59 7.48 -10.44
C GLY A 32 -20.95 7.14 -11.06
N GLU A 33 -21.78 6.38 -10.35
CA GLU A 33 -23.16 6.16 -10.77
C GLU A 33 -23.93 7.49 -10.71
N ARG A 34 -24.50 7.93 -11.85
CA ARG A 34 -25.36 9.13 -11.90
C ARG A 34 -26.66 8.87 -11.16
N THR A 35 -26.62 9.02 -9.85
CA THR A 35 -27.82 9.02 -8.99
C THR A 35 -28.73 10.21 -9.34
N ARG A 36 -30.04 10.06 -9.14
CA ARG A 36 -31.05 11.11 -9.46
C ARG A 36 -30.77 12.45 -8.78
N THR A 37 -30.05 12.44 -7.66
CA THR A 37 -29.59 13.65 -6.93
C THR A 37 -28.47 14.39 -7.66
N GLY A 38 -27.61 13.70 -8.42
CA GLY A 38 -26.53 14.33 -9.20
C GLY A 38 -27.01 15.09 -10.45
N ARG A 39 -28.20 14.77 -10.99
CA ARG A 39 -28.80 15.53 -12.11
C ARG A 39 -29.31 16.90 -11.69
N ARG A 40 -29.61 17.13 -10.40
CA ARG A 40 -30.17 18.40 -9.92
C ARG A 40 -29.09 19.44 -9.59
N GLY A 41 -27.87 19.00 -9.23
CA GLY A 41 -26.73 19.89 -8.98
C GLY A 41 -25.96 20.31 -10.24
N ALA A 42 -26.12 19.60 -11.37
CA ALA A 42 -25.44 19.93 -12.61
C ALA A 42 -26.09 21.08 -13.41
N GLN A 43 -27.23 21.61 -12.95
CA GLN A 43 -27.92 22.74 -13.61
C GLN A 43 -27.58 24.10 -12.99
N GLU A 44 -26.91 24.14 -11.84
CA GLU A 44 -26.58 25.39 -11.13
C GLU A 44 -25.13 25.85 -11.31
N GLU A 45 -24.29 25.08 -12.00
CA GLU A 45 -22.84 25.33 -12.17
C GLU A 45 -22.47 25.63 -13.65
N GLU A 46 -23.41 26.16 -14.43
CA GLU A 46 -23.17 26.70 -15.77
C GLU A 46 -23.28 28.23 -15.67
N GLY A 47 -22.30 28.87 -15.04
CA GLY A 47 -22.35 30.31 -14.84
C GLY A 47 -21.20 30.89 -14.02
N ASP A 48 -19.95 30.63 -14.40
CA ASP A 48 -18.90 31.65 -14.37
C ASP A 48 -17.64 31.15 -15.10
N SER A 49 -17.53 31.50 -16.39
CA SER A 49 -16.29 31.40 -17.16
C SER A 49 -16.07 32.77 -17.79
N SER A 50 -15.13 33.55 -17.25
CA SER A 50 -14.47 34.66 -17.93
C SER A 50 -13.18 35.06 -17.19
N GLU A 51 -12.06 34.55 -17.69
CA GLU A 51 -10.81 35.25 -18.02
C GLU A 51 -10.58 36.68 -17.50
N GLU A 52 -9.49 36.88 -16.74
CA GLU A 52 -8.50 37.95 -16.98
C GLU A 52 -7.19 37.68 -16.20
N SER A 53 -6.07 38.01 -16.84
CA SER A 53 -4.69 37.77 -16.42
C SER A 53 -4.14 38.94 -15.60
N GLU A 54 -3.13 38.68 -14.75
CA GLU A 54 -1.91 39.51 -14.52
C GLU A 54 -1.21 38.89 -13.30
N GLU A 55 -0.07 38.21 -13.45
CA GLU A 55 1.31 38.71 -13.62
C GLU A 55 1.82 39.65 -12.50
N GLY A 56 3.05 39.35 -12.08
CA GLY A 56 3.89 40.20 -11.22
C GLY A 56 3.65 40.00 -9.72
N GLU A 57 4.62 39.91 -8.83
CA GLU A 57 6.04 40.24 -8.81
C GLU A 57 6.62 39.48 -7.59
N GLU A 58 7.87 38.96 -7.65
CA GLU A 58 9.06 39.53 -6.97
C GLU A 58 8.85 39.62 -5.42
N GLU A 59 9.72 39.21 -4.50
CA GLU A 59 11.17 39.16 -4.46
C GLU A 59 11.56 38.73 -3.01
N SER A 60 12.85 38.81 -2.69
CA SER A 60 13.50 38.77 -1.37
C SER A 60 13.71 37.38 -0.78
N GLU A 61 14.87 36.76 -1.03
CA GLU A 61 16.19 37.07 -0.41
C GLU A 61 16.12 36.95 1.11
N GLU A 62 16.51 35.78 1.62
CA GLU A 62 16.81 35.62 3.04
C GLU A 62 18.31 35.86 3.20
N GLU A 63 18.62 37.08 3.66
CA GLU A 63 19.94 37.53 4.04
C GLU A 63 20.43 36.76 5.27
N SER A 64 21.67 36.31 5.17
CA SER A 64 22.48 35.73 6.22
C SER A 64 23.07 36.86 7.07
N GLU A 65 22.66 36.98 8.34
CA GLU A 65 23.44 37.71 9.35
C GLU A 65 23.55 36.92 10.66
N GLU A 66 24.77 36.41 10.87
CA GLU A 66 25.52 36.31 12.12
C GLU A 66 24.75 36.18 13.45
N GLU A 67 24.52 34.92 13.88
CA GLU A 67 24.54 34.61 15.31
C GLU A 67 26.00 34.41 15.73
N GLU A 68 26.55 35.42 16.42
CA GLU A 68 27.72 35.25 17.28
C GLU A 68 27.36 34.22 18.36
N GLU A 69 27.91 33.01 18.21
CA GLU A 69 28.00 32.05 19.30
C GLU A 69 28.87 32.67 20.41
N GLU A 70 28.21 33.19 21.45
CA GLU A 70 28.81 33.29 22.79
C GLU A 70 29.14 31.86 23.26
N GLU A 71 30.34 31.38 22.92
CA GLU A 71 30.99 30.33 23.70
C GLU A 71 31.14 30.86 25.12
N GLU A 72 30.33 30.35 26.05
CA GLU A 72 30.64 30.42 27.47
C GLU A 72 32.03 29.82 27.71
N GLU A 73 33.02 30.70 27.89
CA GLU A 73 34.28 30.36 28.52
C GLU A 73 34.00 29.89 29.96
N GLU A 74 33.86 28.58 30.17
CA GLU A 74 34.40 27.99 31.39
C GLU A 74 35.93 28.09 31.29
N GLY A 75 36.44 29.23 31.76
CA GLY A 75 37.85 29.55 31.82
C GLY A 75 38.62 28.53 32.65
N ASN A 76 39.30 27.62 31.97
CA ASN A 76 40.48 26.97 32.55
C ASN A 76 41.66 27.95 32.35
N PRO A 77 42.25 28.53 33.42
CA PRO A 77 43.12 29.71 33.33
C PRO A 77 44.53 29.44 32.75
N ALA A 78 44.69 28.39 31.94
CA ALA A 78 45.97 27.94 31.42
C ALA A 78 46.13 28.04 29.89
N GLN A 79 45.11 28.50 29.14
CA GLN A 79 45.14 28.50 27.66
C GLN A 79 45.02 29.88 26.99
N GLN A 80 44.90 30.97 27.76
CA GLN A 80 44.70 32.32 27.23
C GLN A 80 45.98 33.00 26.68
N GLU A 81 47.13 32.31 26.65
CA GLU A 81 48.43 32.86 26.21
C GLU A 81 48.88 32.39 24.82
N LEU A 82 48.11 31.57 24.10
CA LEU A 82 48.54 30.95 22.83
C LEU A 82 48.01 31.68 21.59
N SER A 83 48.87 31.86 20.59
CA SER A 83 48.52 32.52 19.33
C SER A 83 47.47 31.72 18.53
N ARG A 84 46.68 32.39 17.70
CA ARG A 84 45.64 31.76 16.84
C ARG A 84 46.20 30.61 15.98
N THR A 85 47.47 30.70 15.57
CA THR A 85 48.18 29.66 14.81
C THR A 85 48.48 28.43 15.66
N GLU A 86 48.95 28.61 16.90
CA GLU A 86 49.23 27.51 17.82
C GLU A 86 47.94 26.79 18.25
N ARG A 87 46.83 27.52 18.46
CA ARG A 87 45.51 26.91 18.74
C ARG A 87 45.01 26.04 17.59
N ARG A 88 45.25 26.46 16.33
CA ARG A 88 44.91 25.66 15.13
C ARG A 88 45.77 24.40 15.02
N GLU A 89 47.06 24.49 15.30
CA GLU A 89 47.96 23.34 15.28
C GLU A 89 47.63 22.33 16.39
N LEU A 90 47.31 22.79 17.59
CA LEU A 90 46.85 21.93 18.69
C LEU A 90 45.53 21.24 18.35
N LYS A 91 44.56 21.96 17.76
CA LYS A 91 43.29 21.37 17.30
C LYS A 91 43.52 20.32 16.20
N LYS A 92 44.45 20.57 15.27
CA LYS A 92 44.82 19.60 14.21
C LYS A 92 45.50 18.36 14.78
N LYS A 93 46.39 18.52 15.76
CA LYS A 93 47.04 17.40 16.47
C LYS A 93 46.02 16.57 17.25
N GLN A 94 45.10 17.21 17.98
CA GLN A 94 44.02 16.51 18.69
C GLN A 94 43.06 15.77 17.75
N ALA A 95 42.74 16.34 16.58
CA ALA A 95 41.91 15.66 15.59
C ALA A 95 42.60 14.41 15.01
N ALA A 96 43.91 14.50 14.73
CA ALA A 96 44.70 13.36 14.26
C ALA A 96 44.85 12.28 15.34
N GLU A 97 44.98 12.66 16.61
CA GLU A 97 45.04 11.74 17.74
C GLU A 97 43.69 11.02 17.96
N LYS A 98 42.57 11.75 17.89
CA LYS A 98 41.22 11.16 17.91
C LYS A 98 40.96 10.20 16.75
N GLN A 99 41.48 10.50 15.56
CA GLN A 99 41.39 9.59 14.41
C GLN A 99 42.16 8.29 14.65
N LYS A 100 43.35 8.36 15.24
CA LYS A 100 44.13 7.16 15.59
C LYS A 100 43.46 6.34 16.69
N ILE A 101 42.91 6.98 17.72
CA ILE A 101 42.17 6.30 18.80
C ILE A 101 40.92 5.60 18.25
N ALA A 102 40.20 6.24 17.31
CA ALA A 102 39.04 5.63 16.65
C ALA A 102 39.40 4.48 15.69
N GLU A 103 40.65 4.39 15.22
CA GLU A 103 41.16 3.26 14.43
C GLU A 103 41.64 2.09 15.32
N GLU A 104 42.09 2.36 16.54
CA GLU A 104 42.65 1.36 17.46
C GLU A 104 41.59 0.72 18.38
N ASP A 105 40.53 1.45 18.76
CA ASP A 105 39.45 0.93 19.60
C ASP A 105 38.20 0.53 18.78
N PRO A 106 37.82 -0.76 18.74
CA PRO A 106 36.65 -1.22 17.98
C PRO A 106 35.32 -0.66 18.50
N ASP A 107 35.29 -0.16 19.74
CA ASP A 107 34.12 0.44 20.38
C ASP A 107 33.91 1.92 20.02
N PHE A 108 34.91 2.59 19.41
CA PHE A 108 34.85 4.00 18.99
C PHE A 108 34.66 4.19 17.48
N ILE A 109 34.51 3.10 16.72
CA ILE A 109 34.26 3.15 15.28
C ILE A 109 32.86 3.71 15.03
N ASN A 110 32.78 4.78 14.24
CA ASN A 110 31.49 5.34 13.82
C ASN A 110 30.73 4.29 12.98
N PRO A 111 29.52 3.87 13.37
CA PRO A 111 28.75 2.85 12.65
C PRO A 111 28.34 3.28 11.22
N ASN A 112 28.43 4.57 10.90
CA ASN A 112 28.21 5.10 9.55
C ASN A 112 29.50 5.23 8.73
N HIS A 113 30.65 4.72 9.20
CA HIS A 113 31.89 4.74 8.45
C HIS A 113 31.86 3.72 7.30
N VAL A 114 32.12 4.19 6.08
CA VAL A 114 32.13 3.33 4.89
C VAL A 114 33.51 2.67 4.75
N GLU A 115 33.65 1.46 5.27
CA GLU A 115 34.91 0.69 5.21
C GLU A 115 35.33 0.28 3.79
N LYS A 116 34.36 0.04 2.90
CA LYS A 116 34.60 -0.43 1.52
C LYS A 116 33.66 0.25 0.54
N LYS A 117 34.24 0.95 -0.44
CA LYS A 117 33.51 1.53 -1.57
C LYS A 117 33.32 0.43 -2.63
N LEU A 118 32.08 -0.03 -2.83
CA LEU A 118 31.76 -1.01 -3.85
C LEU A 118 31.85 -0.38 -5.25
N ASN A 119 32.48 -1.06 -6.20
CA ASN A 119 32.54 -0.61 -7.59
C ASN A 119 31.36 -1.17 -8.40
N ILE A 120 31.06 -0.55 -9.54
CA ILE A 120 29.97 -0.96 -10.45
C ILE A 120 30.10 -2.42 -10.90
N SER A 121 31.33 -2.93 -11.01
CA SER A 121 31.62 -4.35 -11.31
C SER A 121 31.15 -5.32 -10.22
N ASP A 122 31.13 -4.90 -8.95
CA ASP A 122 30.77 -5.75 -7.81
C ASP A 122 29.25 -5.91 -7.65
N LEU A 123 28.47 -5.07 -8.33
CA LEU A 123 27.00 -5.14 -8.35
C LEU A 123 26.46 -6.25 -9.26
N SER A 124 27.28 -6.75 -10.20
CA SER A 124 26.88 -7.81 -11.13
C SER A 124 27.09 -9.23 -10.57
N ALA A 125 27.80 -9.38 -9.45
CA ALA A 125 28.01 -10.68 -8.83
C ALA A 125 26.75 -11.12 -8.08
N PRO A 126 26.32 -12.40 -8.20
CA PRO A 126 25.16 -12.90 -7.48
C PRO A 126 25.43 -12.82 -5.98
N ARG A 127 24.82 -11.82 -5.34
CA ARG A 127 24.95 -11.62 -3.90
C ARG A 127 24.12 -12.69 -3.21
N GLU A 128 24.76 -13.46 -2.35
CA GLU A 128 24.07 -14.40 -1.50
C GLU A 128 23.03 -13.65 -0.66
N LEU A 129 21.76 -14.00 -0.83
CA LEU A 129 20.65 -13.39 -0.09
C LEU A 129 20.96 -13.43 1.41
N SER A 130 20.77 -12.31 2.08
CA SER A 130 20.87 -12.24 3.54
C SER A 130 19.96 -13.29 4.16
N ARG A 131 20.30 -13.82 5.35
CA ARG A 131 19.46 -14.80 6.07
C ARG A 131 17.99 -14.36 6.12
N ARG A 132 17.77 -13.06 6.37
CA ARG A 132 16.44 -12.44 6.39
C ARG A 132 15.72 -12.52 5.04
N GLU A 133 16.44 -12.32 3.96
CA GLU A 133 15.91 -12.38 2.59
C GLU A 133 15.60 -13.83 2.17
N ARG A 134 16.43 -14.80 2.58
CA ARG A 134 16.16 -16.22 2.37
C ARG A 134 14.88 -16.66 3.06
N GLU A 135 14.73 -16.34 4.35
CA GLU A 135 13.53 -16.66 5.13
C GLU A 135 12.27 -15.97 4.55
N GLN A 136 12.39 -14.72 4.06
CA GLN A 136 11.29 -14.03 3.39
C GLN A 136 10.88 -14.70 2.07
N LYS A 137 11.86 -15.12 1.26
CA LYS A 137 11.62 -15.82 0.00
C LYS A 137 10.99 -17.19 0.24
N GLU A 138 11.49 -17.95 1.21
CA GLU A 138 10.90 -19.24 1.60
C GLU A 138 9.46 -19.07 2.10
N LYS A 139 9.18 -18.01 2.86
CA LYS A 139 7.82 -17.68 3.31
C LYS A 139 6.91 -17.32 2.14
N GLN A 140 7.41 -16.61 1.12
CA GLN A 140 6.66 -16.33 -0.11
C GLN A 140 6.39 -17.62 -0.89
N ASP A 141 7.45 -18.42 -1.14
CA ASP A 141 7.34 -19.69 -1.84
C ASP A 141 6.37 -20.66 -1.14
N ALA A 142 6.37 -20.71 0.20
CA ALA A 142 5.45 -21.53 0.98
C ALA A 142 3.98 -21.06 0.82
N LYS A 143 3.75 -19.75 0.83
CA LYS A 143 2.41 -19.18 0.58
C LYS A 143 1.95 -19.50 -0.84
N ASP A 144 2.82 -19.35 -1.83
CA ASP A 144 2.49 -19.62 -3.23
C ASP A 144 2.21 -21.10 -3.45
N ARG A 145 2.97 -21.99 -2.82
CA ARG A 145 2.69 -23.44 -2.83
C ARG A 145 1.34 -23.75 -2.19
N TYR A 146 1.04 -23.14 -1.04
CA TYR A 146 -0.27 -23.30 -0.39
C TYR A 146 -1.40 -22.81 -1.30
N TRP A 147 -1.27 -21.61 -1.88
CA TRP A 147 -2.25 -21.05 -2.80
C TRP A 147 -2.45 -21.92 -4.03
N LYS A 148 -1.36 -22.41 -4.62
CA LYS A 148 -1.39 -23.33 -5.76
C LYS A 148 -2.11 -24.63 -5.42
N LEU A 149 -1.86 -25.22 -4.24
CA LEU A 149 -2.56 -26.41 -3.79
C LEU A 149 -4.04 -26.14 -3.47
N HIS A 150 -4.35 -24.96 -2.94
CA HIS A 150 -5.71 -24.55 -2.60
C HIS A 150 -6.55 -24.37 -3.87
N VAL A 151 -6.01 -23.66 -4.86
CA VAL A 151 -6.64 -23.51 -6.19
C VAL A 151 -6.83 -24.87 -6.87
N GLN A 152 -5.88 -25.81 -6.70
CA GLN A 152 -6.03 -27.18 -7.19
C GLN A 152 -7.07 -28.02 -6.42
N GLY A 153 -7.65 -27.51 -5.34
CA GLY A 153 -8.60 -28.27 -4.52
C GLY A 153 -7.95 -29.33 -3.63
N LYS A 154 -6.64 -29.26 -3.41
CA LYS A 154 -5.88 -30.29 -2.66
C LYS A 154 -5.74 -29.99 -1.17
N THR A 155 -5.95 -28.75 -0.75
CA THR A 155 -6.02 -28.38 0.66
C THR A 155 -7.31 -28.91 1.27
N ASP A 156 -7.31 -29.18 2.58
CA ASP A 156 -8.48 -29.77 3.23
C ASP A 156 -9.68 -28.81 3.25
N GLU A 157 -9.43 -27.50 3.33
CA GLU A 157 -10.43 -26.44 3.13
C GLU A 157 -11.10 -26.54 1.75
N ALA A 158 -10.30 -26.57 0.68
CA ALA A 158 -10.84 -26.61 -0.67
C ALA A 158 -11.55 -27.94 -0.98
N LYS A 159 -11.06 -29.07 -0.44
CA LYS A 159 -11.77 -30.36 -0.51
C LYS A 159 -13.12 -30.29 0.18
N ALA A 160 -13.19 -29.68 1.36
CA ALA A 160 -14.45 -29.53 2.10
C ALA A 160 -15.46 -28.70 1.28
N ASP A 161 -15.03 -27.58 0.71
CA ASP A 161 -15.87 -26.76 -0.16
C ASP A 161 -16.33 -27.48 -1.42
N LEU A 162 -15.43 -28.20 -2.10
CA LEU A 162 -15.78 -29.03 -3.24
C LEU A 162 -16.79 -30.13 -2.87
N SER A 163 -16.65 -30.76 -1.70
CA SER A 163 -17.60 -31.76 -1.22
C SER A 163 -18.98 -31.16 -0.94
N ARG A 164 -19.02 -29.93 -0.39
CA ARG A 164 -20.25 -29.19 -0.14
C ARG A 164 -20.93 -28.84 -1.45
N LEU A 165 -20.18 -28.34 -2.43
CA LEU A 165 -20.69 -28.05 -3.77
C LEU A 165 -21.18 -29.31 -4.49
N ALA A 166 -20.50 -30.44 -4.33
CA ALA A 166 -20.92 -31.71 -4.89
C ALA A 166 -22.28 -32.17 -4.33
N LYS A 167 -22.51 -32.04 -3.02
CA LYS A 167 -23.83 -32.33 -2.41
C LYS A 167 -24.93 -31.45 -3.01
N VAL A 168 -24.68 -30.15 -3.14
CA VAL A 168 -25.66 -29.23 -3.75
C VAL A 168 -25.94 -29.57 -5.22
N ARG A 169 -24.91 -29.95 -5.99
CA ARG A 169 -25.09 -30.41 -7.38
C ARG A 169 -25.94 -31.67 -7.42
N ALA A 170 -25.64 -32.67 -6.59
CA ALA A 170 -26.41 -33.91 -6.51
C ALA A 170 -27.88 -33.67 -6.11
N GLU A 171 -28.14 -32.79 -5.13
CA GLU A 171 -29.50 -32.42 -4.73
C GLU A 171 -30.26 -31.73 -5.87
N ARG A 172 -29.60 -30.81 -6.59
CA ARG A 172 -30.20 -30.12 -7.75
C ARG A 172 -30.49 -31.09 -8.88
N GLU A 173 -29.55 -31.98 -9.21
CA GLU A 173 -29.73 -33.00 -10.25
C GLU A 173 -30.86 -33.97 -9.88
N ALA A 174 -30.92 -34.43 -8.63
CA ALA A 174 -32.00 -35.28 -8.15
C ALA A 174 -33.36 -34.56 -8.20
N ALA A 175 -33.42 -33.28 -7.83
CA ALA A 175 -34.64 -32.48 -7.92
C ALA A 175 -35.07 -32.25 -9.37
N GLN A 176 -34.13 -31.99 -10.28
CA GLN A 176 -34.41 -31.87 -11.71
C GLN A 176 -34.88 -33.20 -12.31
N ALA A 177 -34.25 -34.31 -11.94
CA ALA A 177 -34.65 -35.65 -12.38
C ALA A 177 -36.05 -36.00 -11.89
N LYS A 178 -36.38 -35.71 -10.62
CA LYS A 178 -37.74 -35.89 -10.08
C LYS A 178 -38.77 -35.05 -10.84
N ARG A 179 -38.48 -33.76 -11.08
CA ARG A 179 -39.37 -32.89 -11.87
C ARG A 179 -39.57 -33.41 -13.29
N LYS A 180 -38.51 -33.85 -13.97
CA LYS A 180 -38.59 -34.43 -15.32
C LYS A 180 -39.42 -35.72 -15.34
N ALA A 181 -39.16 -36.64 -14.40
CA ALA A 181 -39.91 -37.88 -14.27
C ALA A 181 -41.41 -37.64 -13.99
N GLU A 182 -41.75 -36.70 -13.11
CA GLU A 182 -43.14 -36.32 -12.85
C GLU A 182 -43.81 -35.69 -14.07
N THR A 183 -43.11 -34.84 -14.82
CA THR A 183 -43.66 -34.25 -16.05
C THR A 183 -43.85 -35.29 -17.15
N GLU A 184 -42.91 -36.22 -17.32
CA GLU A 184 -43.02 -37.31 -18.29
C GLU A 184 -44.12 -38.31 -17.91
N ALA A 185 -44.29 -38.63 -16.63
CA ALA A 185 -45.39 -39.47 -16.16
C ALA A 185 -46.75 -38.81 -16.43
N LYS A 186 -46.88 -37.52 -16.10
CA LYS A 186 -48.10 -36.74 -16.41
C LYS A 186 -48.36 -36.66 -17.92
N ALA A 187 -47.33 -36.46 -18.74
CA ALA A 187 -47.46 -36.44 -20.19
C ALA A 187 -47.94 -37.81 -20.74
N LYS A 188 -47.33 -38.91 -20.29
CA LYS A 188 -47.73 -40.28 -20.66
C LYS A 188 -49.17 -40.59 -20.25
N GLU A 189 -49.59 -40.16 -19.05
CA GLU A 189 -50.99 -40.34 -18.63
C GLU A 189 -51.98 -39.54 -19.50
N ILE A 190 -51.62 -38.30 -19.86
CA ILE A 190 -52.45 -37.47 -20.74
C ILE A 190 -52.52 -38.09 -22.14
N GLU A 191 -51.40 -38.58 -22.68
CA GLU A 191 -51.35 -39.27 -23.97
C GLU A 191 -52.16 -40.56 -23.95
N ALA A 192 -52.03 -41.39 -22.91
CA ALA A 192 -52.81 -42.61 -22.74
C ALA A 192 -54.32 -42.29 -22.65
N LYS A 193 -54.71 -41.24 -21.91
CA LYS A 193 -56.11 -40.77 -21.84
C LYS A 193 -56.61 -40.28 -23.20
N LYS A 194 -55.79 -39.53 -23.95
CA LYS A 194 -56.13 -39.06 -25.31
C LYS A 194 -56.29 -40.22 -26.28
N GLN A 195 -55.37 -41.20 -26.27
CA GLN A 195 -55.46 -42.40 -27.11
C GLN A 195 -56.70 -43.24 -26.79
N ALA A 196 -57.02 -43.44 -25.50
CA ALA A 196 -58.23 -44.14 -25.09
C ALA A 196 -59.51 -43.40 -25.51
N GLN A 197 -59.52 -42.07 -25.46
CA GLN A 197 -60.65 -41.27 -25.98
C GLN A 197 -60.80 -41.35 -27.50
N LEU A 198 -59.70 -41.37 -28.25
CA LEU A 198 -59.72 -41.55 -29.71
C LEU A 198 -60.23 -42.93 -30.10
N GLY A 199 -59.78 -43.99 -29.42
CA GLY A 199 -60.27 -45.36 -29.65
C GLY A 199 -61.77 -45.52 -29.37
N LYS A 200 -62.32 -44.80 -28.38
CA LYS A 200 -63.77 -44.79 -28.09
C LYS A 200 -64.60 -43.96 -29.08
N ARG A 201 -64.00 -43.02 -29.82
CA ARG A 201 -64.71 -42.17 -30.79
C ARG A 201 -64.69 -42.71 -32.22
N GLY A 202 -63.81 -43.68 -32.52
CA GLY A 202 -63.67 -44.32 -33.82
C GLY A 202 -64.34 -45.69 -33.96
N ALA A 203 -64.99 -46.19 -32.90
CA ALA A 203 -65.83 -47.38 -32.90
C ALA A 203 -67.30 -46.96 -32.77
#